data_AF-A0AAJ7WLJ7-F1
#
_entry.id   AF-A0AAJ7WLJ7-F1
#
_cell.length_a   1.000
_cell.length_b   1.000
_cell.length_c   1.000
_cell.angle_alpha   90.00
_cell.angle_beta   90.00
_cell.angle_gamma   90.00
#
_symmetry.space_group_name_H-M   'P 1'
#
loop_
_entity.id
_entity.type
_entity.pdbx_description
1 polymer ?
#
loop_
_entity_poly.entity_id
_entity_poly.type
_entity_poly.pdbx_seq_one_letter_code
_entity_poly.pdbx_strand_id
1 'polypeptide(L)'
;MSTDKRTGNVCGTLCRETRADQWLGVSLAREAGGGESKVMACAHRRANVNPDDIFPHGICFLIPPDLKPDAVTHTSPCSIGAVDAHDEMRQHASCQAGMAASSATQNFMVLGGPGSFNWAGTVMLHNVSSGFTHFSTPDTVVTKDSYLGYSVSAGIFYNRTSLGVVAGAPRQDNVGKVYLLTLVEGELQITWQSSGKQVCM
;
A
#
# COMPACT_ATOMS: atom_id res chain seq x y z
N MET A 1 2.38 16.89 -38.12
CA MET A 1 3.19 15.92 -37.36
C MET A 1 3.49 16.51 -35.99
N SER A 2 2.71 16.16 -34.97
CA SER A 2 3.05 16.42 -33.56
C SER A 2 2.82 15.10 -32.82
N THR A 3 3.92 14.49 -32.40
CA THR A 3 3.95 13.20 -31.71
C THR A 3 3.66 13.43 -30.22
N ASP A 4 2.46 13.08 -29.78
CA ASP A 4 2.10 13.07 -28.36
C ASP A 4 2.82 11.89 -27.66
N LYS A 5 3.87 12.20 -26.89
CA LYS A 5 4.67 11.26 -26.10
C LYS A 5 3.95 10.82 -24.80
N ARG A 6 2.63 10.61 -24.84
CA ARG A 6 1.81 10.13 -23.69
C ARG A 6 1.37 8.66 -23.83
N THR A 7 2.04 7.87 -24.66
CA THR A 7 1.80 6.42 -24.74
C THR A 7 2.55 5.69 -23.64
N GLY A 8 1.98 5.66 -22.44
CA GLY A 8 2.37 4.72 -21.39
C GLY A 8 1.83 3.33 -21.72
N ASN A 9 2.60 2.55 -22.48
CA ASN A 9 2.28 1.15 -22.78
C ASN A 9 2.83 0.23 -21.69
N VAL A 10 2.05 -0.10 -20.65
CA VAL A 10 2.30 -1.30 -19.81
C VAL A 10 1.00 -1.88 -19.20
N CYS A 11 -0.09 -2.04 -19.97
CA CYS A 11 -1.24 -2.87 -19.55
C CYS A 11 -2.13 -3.32 -20.73
N GLY A 12 -1.56 -4.03 -21.71
CA GLY A 12 -2.31 -4.54 -22.87
C GLY A 12 -2.98 -3.44 -23.70
N THR A 13 -3.79 -3.81 -24.70
CA THR A 13 -4.42 -2.86 -25.65
C THR A 13 -5.67 -2.16 -25.09
N LEU A 14 -6.14 -2.53 -23.90
CA LEU A 14 -7.46 -2.13 -23.37
C LEU A 14 -7.41 -1.29 -22.10
N CYS A 15 -6.23 -1.00 -21.55
CA CYS A 15 -6.15 -0.40 -20.22
C CYS A 15 -5.52 1.00 -20.27
N ARG A 16 -6.29 2.01 -19.91
CA ARG A 16 -5.87 3.42 -19.84
C ARG A 16 -5.68 3.82 -18.38
N GLU A 17 -4.51 4.37 -18.06
CA GLU A 17 -4.28 4.96 -16.74
C GLU A 17 -5.13 6.24 -16.58
N THR A 18 -5.78 6.40 -15.42
CA THR A 18 -6.49 7.63 -15.05
C THR A 18 -5.83 8.32 -13.85
N ARG A 19 -5.84 9.67 -13.88
CA ARG A 19 -5.39 10.54 -12.79
C ARG A 19 -6.54 11.28 -12.12
N ALA A 20 -7.73 11.23 -12.71
CA ALA A 20 -8.92 11.88 -12.18
C ALA A 20 -9.28 11.23 -10.84
N ASP A 21 -9.59 12.06 -9.84
CA ASP A 21 -10.00 11.61 -8.50
C ASP A 21 -9.05 10.57 -7.88
N GLN A 22 -7.75 10.64 -8.19
CA GLN A 22 -6.76 9.71 -7.65
C GLN A 22 -6.47 9.95 -6.15
N TRP A 23 -6.93 11.09 -5.61
CA TRP A 23 -6.77 11.48 -4.21
C TRP A 23 -5.30 11.55 -3.77
N LEU A 24 -4.49 12.25 -4.57
CA LEU A 24 -3.09 12.51 -4.23
C LEU A 24 -3.01 13.38 -2.97
N GLY A 25 -2.19 12.94 -2.01
CA GLY A 25 -2.05 13.59 -0.71
C GLY A 25 -2.95 13.00 0.37
N VAL A 26 -3.65 11.88 0.11
CA VAL A 26 -4.46 11.17 1.12
C VAL A 26 -3.63 10.76 2.34
N SER A 27 -2.37 10.40 2.13
CA SER A 27 -1.41 10.07 3.18
C SER A 27 -0.04 10.67 2.88
N LEU A 28 0.61 11.16 3.92
CA LEU A 28 1.98 11.66 3.91
C LEU A 28 2.79 10.95 4.99
N ALA A 29 4.02 10.56 4.66
CA ALA A 29 4.95 10.00 5.64
C ALA A 29 6.37 10.45 5.33
N ARG A 30 7.12 10.84 6.34
CA ARG A 30 8.53 11.22 6.20
C ARG A 30 9.41 10.07 6.63
N GLU A 31 10.34 9.68 5.77
CA GLU A 31 11.33 8.64 6.06
C GLU A 31 12.11 8.95 7.35
N ALA A 32 12.39 7.96 8.18
CA ALA A 32 13.29 8.10 9.32
C ALA A 32 14.74 8.27 8.82
N GLY A 33 15.51 9.23 9.34
CA GLY A 33 16.89 9.42 8.87
C GLY A 33 17.49 10.83 8.96
N GLY A 34 16.80 11.81 9.53
CA GLY A 34 17.36 13.16 9.73
C GLY A 34 17.23 14.03 8.49
N GLY A 35 18.26 14.81 8.11
CA GLY A 35 18.17 15.85 7.07
C GLY A 35 17.91 15.35 5.65
N GLU A 36 18.35 14.13 5.34
CA GLU A 36 18.26 13.52 4.00
C GLU A 36 16.95 12.73 3.76
N SER A 37 16.04 12.75 4.75
CA SER A 37 14.78 12.01 4.71
C SER A 37 13.88 12.43 3.56
N LYS A 38 13.46 11.46 2.75
CA LYS A 38 12.43 11.67 1.71
C LYS A 38 11.04 11.78 2.32
N VAL A 39 10.14 12.45 1.60
CA VAL A 39 8.70 12.50 1.94
C VAL A 39 7.94 11.64 0.95
N MET A 40 7.15 10.70 1.46
CA MET A 40 6.22 9.90 0.67
C MET A 40 4.85 10.56 0.64
N ALA A 41 4.26 10.68 -0.55
CA ALA A 41 2.89 11.15 -0.75
C ALA A 41 2.13 10.18 -1.66
N CYS A 42 0.97 9.71 -1.23
CA CYS A 42 0.22 8.67 -1.95
C CYS A 42 -1.10 9.15 -2.55
N ALA A 43 -1.54 8.42 -3.56
CA ALA A 43 -2.79 8.57 -4.30
C ALA A 43 -3.46 7.19 -4.44
N HIS A 44 -4.16 6.76 -3.40
CA HIS A 44 -4.72 5.41 -3.30
C HIS A 44 -5.81 5.08 -4.34
N ARG A 45 -6.39 6.09 -5.02
CA ARG A 45 -7.40 5.89 -6.08
C ARG A 45 -6.82 5.99 -7.48
N ARG A 46 -5.49 6.06 -7.61
CA ARG A 46 -4.81 5.87 -8.90
C ARG A 46 -5.29 4.56 -9.52
N ALA A 47 -5.77 4.61 -10.74
CA ALA A 47 -6.41 3.47 -11.36
C ALA A 47 -6.04 3.31 -12.82
N ASN A 48 -6.18 2.07 -13.26
CA ASN A 48 -6.19 1.65 -14.64
C ASN A 48 -7.63 1.29 -15.02
N VAL A 49 -8.11 1.77 -16.17
CA VAL A 49 -9.50 1.56 -16.61
C VAL A 49 -9.53 0.84 -17.96
N ASN A 50 -10.42 -0.13 -18.08
CA ASN A 50 -10.84 -0.70 -19.35
C ASN A 50 -12.35 -0.42 -19.55
N PRO A 51 -13.01 -0.86 -20.63
CA PRO A 51 -14.43 -0.59 -20.84
C PRO A 51 -15.38 -1.11 -19.75
N ASP A 52 -15.03 -2.19 -19.07
CA ASP A 52 -15.93 -2.92 -18.16
C ASP A 52 -15.56 -2.73 -16.67
N ASP A 53 -14.30 -2.42 -16.37
CA ASP A 53 -13.70 -2.46 -15.03
C ASP A 53 -12.79 -1.26 -14.74
N ILE A 54 -12.69 -0.94 -13.44
CA ILE A 54 -11.74 0.01 -12.87
C ILE A 54 -10.85 -0.74 -11.88
N PHE A 55 -9.54 -0.63 -12.04
CA PHE A 55 -8.53 -1.28 -11.20
C PHE A 55 -7.75 -0.23 -10.40
N PRO A 56 -8.25 0.20 -9.22
CA PRO A 56 -7.57 1.18 -8.39
C PRO A 56 -6.40 0.53 -7.64
N HIS A 57 -5.23 0.54 -8.26
CA HIS A 57 -4.01 -0.04 -7.70
C HIS A 57 -3.31 0.89 -6.69
N GLY A 58 -3.53 2.20 -6.76
CA GLY A 58 -2.83 3.19 -5.94
C GLY A 58 -1.41 3.48 -6.43
N ILE A 59 -0.82 4.61 -6.01
CA ILE A 59 0.57 5.00 -6.31
C ILE A 59 1.10 5.88 -5.18
N CYS A 60 2.40 5.79 -4.89
CA CYS A 60 3.08 6.66 -3.95
C CYS A 60 4.30 7.32 -4.61
N PHE A 61 4.51 8.59 -4.32
CA PHE A 61 5.64 9.40 -4.79
C PHE A 61 6.63 9.59 -3.65
N LEU A 62 7.92 9.43 -3.95
CA LEU A 62 9.03 9.71 -3.05
C LEU A 62 9.65 11.04 -3.45
N ILE A 63 9.45 12.04 -2.61
CA ILE A 63 9.88 13.42 -2.81
C ILE A 63 11.21 13.62 -2.08
N PRO A 64 12.26 14.10 -2.77
CA PRO A 64 13.56 14.35 -2.14
C PRO A 64 13.47 15.49 -1.11
N PRO A 65 14.42 15.58 -0.16
CA PRO A 65 14.42 16.60 0.89
C PRO A 65 14.50 18.04 0.35
N ASP A 66 15.09 18.23 -0.84
CA ASP A 66 15.17 19.53 -1.52
C ASP A 66 13.92 19.89 -2.35
N LEU A 67 12.90 19.02 -2.34
CA LEU A 67 11.61 19.18 -3.01
C LEU A 67 11.71 19.41 -4.53
N LYS A 68 12.84 19.07 -5.17
CA LYS A 68 12.99 19.23 -6.61
C LYS A 68 12.09 18.25 -7.37
N PRO A 69 11.18 18.74 -8.24
CA PRO A 69 10.25 17.88 -8.97
C PRO A 69 10.93 16.83 -9.85
N ASP A 70 12.07 17.18 -10.46
CA ASP A 70 12.79 16.31 -11.41
C ASP A 70 13.43 15.08 -10.75
N ALA A 71 13.57 15.08 -9.43
CA ALA A 71 14.14 13.98 -8.65
C ALA A 71 13.07 13.16 -7.91
N VAL A 72 11.78 13.44 -8.14
CA VAL A 72 10.67 12.65 -7.57
C VAL A 72 10.60 11.29 -8.24
N THR A 73 10.65 10.22 -7.45
CA THR A 73 10.40 8.85 -7.92
C THR A 73 9.03 8.36 -7.46
N HIS A 74 8.57 7.22 -7.97
CA HIS A 74 7.28 6.65 -7.57
C HIS A 74 7.34 5.13 -7.44
N THR A 75 6.41 4.58 -6.66
CA THR A 75 6.18 3.15 -6.50
C THR A 75 4.68 2.85 -6.60
N SER A 76 4.36 1.72 -7.22
CA SER A 76 2.99 1.26 -7.43
C SER A 76 2.94 -0.26 -7.20
N PRO A 77 3.04 -0.71 -5.94
CA PRO A 77 3.30 -2.10 -5.59
C PRO A 77 2.17 -3.05 -6.02
N CYS A 78 0.95 -2.52 -6.18
CA CYS A 78 -0.22 -3.28 -6.63
C CYS A 78 -0.56 -3.08 -8.11
N SER A 79 0.27 -2.35 -8.87
CA SER A 79 0.01 -2.16 -10.31
C SER A 79 0.27 -3.46 -11.06
N ILE A 80 -0.76 -3.95 -11.71
CA ILE A 80 -0.65 -5.10 -12.62
C ILE A 80 -0.06 -4.60 -13.93
N GLY A 81 1.19 -4.97 -14.20
CA GLY A 81 1.74 -4.91 -15.56
C GLY A 81 1.02 -5.94 -16.42
N ALA A 82 0.64 -5.54 -17.63
CA ALA A 82 -0.08 -6.33 -18.63
C ALA A 82 0.06 -7.87 -18.57
N VAL A 83 -1.06 -8.54 -18.87
CA VAL A 83 -1.23 -9.91 -19.42
C VAL A 83 -1.21 -11.08 -18.42
N ASP A 84 -2.31 -11.84 -18.42
CA ASP A 84 -2.50 -13.16 -17.79
C ASP A 84 -2.34 -13.25 -16.28
N ALA A 85 -2.97 -12.32 -15.55
CA ALA A 85 -3.17 -12.46 -14.12
C ALA A 85 -3.93 -13.77 -13.83
N HIS A 86 -3.21 -14.79 -13.34
CA HIS A 86 -3.77 -15.82 -12.47
C HIS A 86 -4.67 -15.14 -11.42
N ASP A 87 -5.69 -15.86 -10.92
CA ASP A 87 -6.71 -15.34 -10.00
C ASP A 87 -6.14 -14.53 -8.83
N GLU A 88 -4.93 -14.85 -8.36
CA GLU A 88 -4.24 -14.17 -7.26
C GLU A 88 -3.78 -12.74 -7.59
N MET A 89 -3.35 -12.45 -8.82
CA MET A 89 -2.98 -11.09 -9.21
C MET A 89 -4.22 -10.20 -9.39
N ARG A 90 -5.35 -10.76 -9.86
CA ARG A 90 -6.64 -10.03 -9.88
C ARG A 90 -7.08 -9.61 -8.47
N GLN A 91 -6.78 -10.43 -7.46
CA GLN A 91 -7.10 -10.10 -6.07
C GLN A 91 -6.37 -8.85 -5.57
N HIS A 92 -5.29 -8.40 -6.21
CA HIS A 92 -4.61 -7.14 -5.88
C HIS A 92 -4.90 -5.99 -6.83
N ALA A 93 -5.65 -6.21 -7.91
CA ALA A 93 -5.89 -5.19 -8.94
C ALA A 93 -6.53 -3.90 -8.37
N SER A 94 -7.33 -4.07 -7.31
CA SER A 94 -8.06 -3.00 -6.62
C SER A 94 -7.50 -2.72 -5.23
N CYS A 95 -6.23 -3.05 -4.99
CA CYS A 95 -5.56 -2.96 -3.70
C CYS A 95 -5.61 -1.57 -3.02
N GLN A 96 -5.64 -0.48 -3.80
CA GLN A 96 -5.61 0.89 -3.30
C GLN A 96 -4.41 1.19 -2.37
N ALA A 97 -3.22 0.78 -2.82
CA ALA A 97 -1.99 0.99 -2.06
C ALA A 97 -1.77 2.47 -1.72
N GLY A 98 -1.38 2.74 -0.49
CA GLY A 98 -1.11 4.10 -0.01
C GLY A 98 -2.37 4.83 0.46
N MET A 99 -3.42 4.11 0.86
CA MET A 99 -4.52 4.73 1.64
C MET A 99 -3.99 5.24 2.99
N ALA A 100 -3.09 4.48 3.59
CA ALA A 100 -2.32 4.89 4.75
C ALA A 100 -0.82 4.64 4.49
N ALA A 101 0.02 5.50 5.06
CA ALA A 101 1.47 5.38 5.00
C ALA A 101 2.10 5.77 6.34
N SER A 102 3.17 5.07 6.73
CA SER A 102 3.97 5.41 7.91
C SER A 102 5.43 5.12 7.65
N SER A 103 6.34 5.86 8.29
CA SER A 103 7.74 5.43 8.35
C SER A 103 7.90 4.31 9.37
N ALA A 104 8.78 3.37 9.06
CA ALA A 104 9.16 2.28 9.94
C ALA A 104 10.54 2.52 10.56
N THR A 105 11.56 2.53 9.71
CA THR A 105 12.97 2.76 10.05
C THR A 105 13.63 3.46 8.86
N GLN A 106 14.94 3.69 8.94
CA GLN A 106 15.69 4.20 7.81
C GLN A 106 15.49 3.29 6.59
N ASN A 107 15.17 3.88 5.44
CA ASN A 107 14.86 3.21 4.18
C ASN A 107 13.58 2.37 4.14
N PHE A 108 12.79 2.28 5.21
CA PHE A 108 11.57 1.48 5.22
C PHE A 108 10.31 2.30 5.47
N MET A 109 9.34 2.14 4.56
CA MET A 109 8.02 2.75 4.62
C MET A 109 6.96 1.66 4.63
N VAL A 110 5.92 1.84 5.41
CA VAL A 110 4.75 0.96 5.45
C VAL A 110 3.63 1.59 4.66
N LEU A 111 2.99 0.80 3.80
CA LEU A 111 1.80 1.18 3.05
C LEU A 111 0.64 0.24 3.38
N GLY A 112 -0.55 0.81 3.48
CA GLY A 112 -1.80 0.07 3.58
C GLY A 112 -2.51 -0.06 2.24
N GLY A 113 -3.06 -1.24 1.96
CA GLY A 113 -3.82 -1.55 0.75
C GLY A 113 -5.10 -2.34 1.07
N PRO A 114 -6.17 -1.67 1.53
CA PRO A 114 -7.37 -2.36 2.04
C PRO A 114 -8.23 -3.04 0.97
N GLY A 115 -8.05 -2.73 -0.31
CA GLY A 115 -8.83 -3.34 -1.39
C GLY A 115 -8.29 -4.67 -1.89
N SER A 116 -7.15 -5.14 -1.38
CA SER A 116 -6.59 -6.45 -1.73
C SER A 116 -7.48 -7.58 -1.23
N PHE A 117 -7.49 -8.70 -1.96
CA PHE A 117 -8.13 -9.96 -1.59
C PHE A 117 -9.61 -9.83 -1.25
N ASN A 118 -10.42 -9.31 -2.19
CA ASN A 118 -11.85 -9.05 -1.95
C ASN A 118 -12.06 -8.21 -0.68
N TRP A 119 -11.29 -7.13 -0.59
CA TRP A 119 -11.32 -6.20 0.53
C TRP A 119 -10.95 -6.79 1.90
N ALA A 120 -10.32 -7.97 1.96
CA ALA A 120 -9.68 -8.41 3.20
C ALA A 120 -8.57 -7.43 3.61
N GLY A 121 -7.82 -6.94 2.61
CA GLY A 121 -6.77 -5.95 2.73
C GLY A 121 -5.37 -6.56 2.88
N THR A 122 -4.35 -5.71 2.75
CA THR A 122 -2.94 -6.09 2.90
C THR A 122 -2.11 -4.93 3.43
N VAL A 123 -0.91 -5.25 3.91
CA VAL A 123 0.11 -4.31 4.35
C VAL A 123 1.39 -4.58 3.59
N MET A 124 2.10 -3.51 3.25
CA MET A 124 3.33 -3.57 2.48
C MET A 124 4.46 -2.88 3.24
N LEU A 125 5.60 -3.54 3.35
CA LEU A 125 6.84 -2.94 3.82
C LEU A 125 7.74 -2.67 2.62
N HIS A 126 7.82 -1.40 2.23
CA HIS A 126 8.55 -0.92 1.06
C HIS A 126 9.94 -0.42 1.45
N ASN A 127 10.97 -0.98 0.82
CA ASN A 127 12.34 -0.50 0.92
C ASN A 127 12.58 0.61 -0.12
N VAL A 128 12.75 1.83 0.35
CA VAL A 128 12.93 3.05 -0.46
C VAL A 128 14.24 3.05 -1.25
N SER A 129 15.25 2.31 -0.81
CA SER A 129 16.55 2.23 -1.48
C SER A 129 16.56 1.18 -2.59
N SER A 130 16.04 -0.02 -2.32
CA SER A 130 16.05 -1.14 -3.29
C SER A 130 14.81 -1.20 -4.17
N GLY A 131 13.73 -0.51 -3.80
CA GLY A 131 12.42 -0.62 -4.44
C GLY A 131 11.66 -1.90 -4.10
N PHE A 132 12.29 -2.82 -3.36
CA PHE A 132 11.68 -4.10 -2.98
C PHE A 132 10.53 -3.90 -1.99
N THR A 133 9.47 -4.69 -2.11
CA THR A 133 8.28 -4.60 -1.25
C THR A 133 7.92 -5.97 -0.72
N HIS A 134 7.86 -6.10 0.61
CA HIS A 134 7.32 -7.29 1.27
C HIS A 134 5.82 -7.08 1.50
N PHE A 135 5.01 -8.08 1.16
CA PHE A 135 3.57 -8.07 1.38
C PHE A 135 3.21 -8.94 2.59
N SER A 136 2.13 -8.60 3.28
CA SER A 136 1.48 -9.56 4.17
C SER A 136 0.68 -10.56 3.34
N THR A 137 1.03 -11.83 3.46
CA THR A 137 0.28 -12.93 2.86
C THR A 137 -1.07 -13.05 3.57
N PRO A 138 -2.20 -13.15 2.85
CA PRO A 138 -3.49 -13.37 3.46
C PRO A 138 -3.48 -14.75 4.12
N ASP A 139 -3.57 -14.77 5.44
CA ASP A 139 -3.87 -15.98 6.20
C ASP A 139 -5.40 -16.05 6.44
N THR A 140 -5.87 -17.20 6.88
CA THR A 140 -7.24 -17.49 7.35
C THR A 140 -7.74 -16.56 8.47
N VAL A 141 -6.85 -15.75 9.06
CA VAL A 141 -7.12 -14.85 10.18
C VAL A 141 -7.89 -13.58 9.77
N VAL A 142 -7.70 -13.09 8.55
CA VAL A 142 -8.35 -11.85 8.06
C VAL A 142 -9.39 -12.21 7.02
N THR A 143 -10.65 -11.92 7.31
CA THR A 143 -11.77 -12.24 6.44
C THR A 143 -11.95 -11.21 5.33
N LYS A 144 -12.77 -11.53 4.33
CA LYS A 144 -13.20 -10.56 3.31
C LYS A 144 -13.85 -9.34 3.95
N ASP A 145 -13.80 -8.21 3.25
CA ASP A 145 -14.37 -6.92 3.67
C ASP A 145 -13.82 -6.32 4.98
N SER A 146 -12.71 -6.84 5.51
CA SER A 146 -12.10 -6.38 6.77
C SER A 146 -11.30 -5.08 6.67
N TYR A 147 -10.84 -4.73 5.46
CA TYR A 147 -10.06 -3.53 5.15
C TYR A 147 -8.73 -3.44 5.92
N LEU A 148 -8.00 -4.55 6.07
CA LEU A 148 -6.66 -4.54 6.64
C LEU A 148 -5.76 -3.54 5.89
N GLY A 149 -5.06 -2.68 6.64
CA GLY A 149 -4.24 -1.63 6.06
C GLY A 149 -5.00 -0.32 5.85
N TYR A 150 -6.23 -0.19 6.35
CA TYR A 150 -6.93 1.11 6.40
C TYR A 150 -6.12 2.17 7.17
N SER A 151 -5.42 1.75 8.22
CA SER A 151 -4.46 2.55 8.98
C SER A 151 -3.22 1.72 9.25
N VAL A 152 -2.03 2.35 9.20
CA VAL A 152 -0.76 1.68 9.47
C VAL A 152 0.12 2.50 10.39
N SER A 153 0.96 1.82 11.16
CA SER A 153 2.08 2.39 11.90
C SER A 153 3.21 1.37 11.97
N ALA A 154 4.39 1.79 12.39
CA ALA A 154 5.53 0.89 12.52
C ALA A 154 6.49 1.39 13.59
N GLY A 155 7.25 0.45 14.16
CA GLY A 155 8.17 0.74 15.23
C GLY A 155 8.72 -0.52 15.88
N ILE A 156 9.45 -0.33 16.97
CA ILE A 156 10.05 -1.41 17.75
C ILE A 156 9.16 -1.63 18.99
N PHE A 157 8.42 -2.74 19.03
CA PHE A 157 7.38 -2.97 20.05
C PHE A 157 7.76 -3.99 21.15
N TYR A 158 8.43 -5.10 20.80
CA TYR A 158 8.65 -6.22 21.74
C TYR A 158 10.12 -6.42 22.10
N ASN A 159 10.95 -6.78 21.13
CA ASN A 159 12.39 -6.88 21.30
C ASN A 159 13.02 -5.56 20.81
N ARG A 160 14.18 -5.14 21.34
CA ARG A 160 14.79 -3.85 20.98
C ARG A 160 15.30 -3.78 19.52
N THR A 161 15.04 -4.80 18.70
CA THR A 161 15.76 -5.04 17.44
C THR A 161 14.86 -5.36 16.25
N SER A 162 13.71 -5.99 16.44
CA SER A 162 12.82 -6.35 15.33
C SER A 162 11.82 -5.22 15.08
N LEU A 163 11.76 -4.81 13.81
CA LEU A 163 10.71 -3.94 13.32
C LEU A 163 9.36 -4.66 13.37
N GLY A 164 8.39 -4.05 14.03
CA GLY A 164 6.99 -4.42 13.95
C GLY A 164 6.19 -3.42 13.12
N VAL A 165 5.16 -3.92 12.47
CA VAL A 165 4.21 -3.17 11.67
C VAL A 165 2.82 -3.35 12.27
N VAL A 166 2.14 -2.25 12.58
CA VAL A 166 0.77 -2.26 13.10
C VAL A 166 -0.18 -1.92 11.95
N ALA A 167 -1.26 -2.68 11.83
CA ALA A 167 -2.29 -2.43 10.83
C ALA A 167 -3.69 -2.59 11.42
N GLY A 168 -4.56 -1.64 11.08
CA GLY A 168 -5.98 -1.68 11.43
C GLY A 168 -6.79 -2.40 10.34
N ALA A 169 -7.76 -3.20 10.76
CA ALA A 169 -8.80 -3.80 9.94
C ALA A 169 -10.16 -3.40 10.52
N PRO A 170 -10.68 -2.20 10.22
CA PRO A 170 -11.80 -1.59 10.93
C PRO A 170 -13.11 -2.36 10.78
N ARG A 171 -13.26 -3.21 9.76
CA ARG A 171 -14.48 -3.96 9.49
C ARG A 171 -14.39 -5.43 9.88
N GLN A 172 -13.24 -5.89 10.36
CA GLN A 172 -13.08 -7.28 10.81
C GLN A 172 -14.13 -7.62 11.87
N ASP A 173 -14.87 -8.71 11.64
CA ASP A 173 -15.97 -9.20 12.49
C ASP A 173 -17.04 -8.13 12.81
N ASN A 174 -17.21 -7.11 11.95
CA ASN A 174 -18.09 -5.96 12.14
C ASN A 174 -17.82 -5.13 13.42
N VAL A 175 -16.66 -5.30 14.04
CA VAL A 175 -16.25 -4.57 15.26
C VAL A 175 -14.91 -3.85 15.05
N GLY A 176 -14.02 -4.46 14.28
CA GLY A 176 -12.68 -3.98 14.01
C GLY A 176 -11.62 -4.70 14.83
N LYS A 177 -10.46 -4.91 14.22
CA LYS A 177 -9.25 -5.46 14.86
C LYS A 177 -8.01 -4.65 14.51
N VAL A 178 -7.00 -4.80 15.36
CA VAL A 178 -5.64 -4.32 15.12
C VAL A 178 -4.71 -5.51 15.13
N TYR A 179 -3.81 -5.55 14.15
CA TYR A 179 -2.82 -6.59 13.96
C TYR A 179 -1.43 -6.01 14.12
N LEU A 180 -0.54 -6.80 14.72
CA LEU A 180 0.89 -6.55 14.75
C LEU A 180 1.58 -7.62 13.93
N LEU A 181 2.36 -7.17 12.95
CA LEU A 181 3.08 -7.99 12.00
C LEU A 181 4.59 -7.81 12.20
N THR A 182 5.34 -8.87 11.95
CA THR A 182 6.81 -8.85 11.95
C THR A 182 7.34 -9.47 10.67
N LEU A 183 8.48 -8.99 10.20
CA LEU A 183 9.16 -9.58 9.05
C LEU A 183 9.90 -10.86 9.48
N VAL A 184 9.45 -12.01 9.00
CA VAL A 184 10.03 -13.34 9.26
C VAL A 184 10.36 -13.98 7.92
N GLU A 185 11.62 -14.34 7.70
CA GLU A 185 12.08 -15.02 6.46
C GLU A 185 11.67 -14.32 5.14
N GLY A 186 11.46 -13.01 5.16
CA GLY A 186 11.05 -12.23 3.98
C GLY A 186 9.54 -12.06 3.81
N GLU A 187 8.71 -12.49 4.77
CA GLU A 187 7.26 -12.29 4.76
C GLU A 187 6.78 -11.52 6.00
N LEU A 188 5.77 -10.67 5.83
CA LEU A 188 5.09 -10.03 6.96
C LEU A 188 4.06 -10.98 7.54
N GLN A 189 4.33 -11.50 8.74
CA GLN A 189 3.44 -12.44 9.43
C GLN A 189 2.79 -11.78 10.65
N ILE A 190 1.49 -12.03 10.84
CA ILE A 190 0.75 -11.60 12.02
C ILE A 190 1.26 -12.37 13.24
N THR A 191 1.79 -11.64 14.23
CA THR A 191 2.29 -12.22 15.49
C THR A 191 1.37 -11.94 16.67
N TRP A 192 0.55 -10.90 16.58
CA TRP A 192 -0.40 -10.53 17.61
C TRP A 192 -1.61 -9.82 17.03
N GLN A 193 -2.76 -9.92 17.71
CA GLN A 193 -3.98 -9.23 17.35
C GLN A 193 -4.75 -8.78 18.59
N SER A 194 -5.53 -7.71 18.45
CA SER A 194 -6.52 -7.28 19.44
C SER A 194 -7.83 -6.90 18.76
N SER A 195 -8.93 -7.30 19.37
CA SER A 195 -10.28 -6.98 18.90
C SER A 195 -10.82 -5.73 19.58
N GLY A 196 -11.59 -4.95 18.85
CA GLY A 196 -12.39 -3.87 19.41
C GLY A 196 -13.53 -4.40 20.28
N LYS A 197 -14.25 -3.47 20.90
CA LYS A 197 -15.49 -3.74 21.62
C LYS A 197 -16.53 -2.71 21.20
N GLN A 198 -17.69 -3.18 20.75
CA GLN A 198 -18.82 -2.30 20.48
C GLN A 198 -19.38 -1.79 21.82
N VAL A 199 -19.46 -0.47 21.96
CA VAL A 199 -20.11 0.19 23.10
C VAL A 199 -21.51 0.58 22.65
N CYS A 200 -22.54 -0.06 23.21
CA CYS A 200 -23.91 0.38 22.99
C CYS A 200 -24.11 1.72 23.73
N MET A 201 -24.48 2.76 22.99
CA MET A 201 -24.95 4.05 23.54
C MET A 201 -26.45 4.01 23.77
#